data_AF-A0A0C7N741-F1
#
_entry.id   AF-A0A0C7N741-F1
#
_cell.length_a   1.000
_cell.length_b   1.000
_cell.length_c   1.000
_cell.angle_alpha   90.00
_cell.angle_beta   90.00
_cell.angle_gamma   90.00
#
_symmetry.space_group_name_H-M   'P 1'
#
loop_
_entity.id
_entity.type
_entity.pdbx_description
1 polymer ?
#
loop_
_entity_poly.entity_id
_entity_poly.type
_entity_poly.pdbx_seq_one_letter_code
_entity_poly.pdbx_strand_id
1 'polypeptide(L)'
;MSSFDQESRSAKHIVDLEQLERSNVSLLEQFRTLEELNNINQSPDRVIKEHISLLKKYNELRDTGLALAQMIADEKNCKIKEVFEEMNYEMSDKL
;
A
#
# COMPACT_ATOMS: atom_id res chain seq x y z
N MET A 1 25.47 -42.42 -12.71
CA MET A 1 24.59 -41.43 -13.36
C MET A 1 25.25 -41.02 -14.65
N SER A 2 24.59 -41.26 -15.78
CA SER A 2 25.17 -41.16 -17.12
C SER A 2 25.27 -39.70 -17.56
N SER A 3 26.26 -39.35 -18.37
CA SER A 3 26.40 -38.04 -19.05
C SER A 3 25.10 -37.63 -19.78
N PHE A 4 24.34 -38.62 -20.24
CA PHE A 4 23.05 -38.47 -20.92
C PHE A 4 21.94 -37.91 -20.00
N ASP A 5 21.96 -38.25 -18.71
CA ASP A 5 21.00 -37.75 -17.72
C ASP A 5 21.26 -36.27 -17.39
N GLN A 6 22.52 -35.82 -17.49
CA GLN A 6 22.91 -34.42 -17.28
C GLN A 6 22.57 -33.54 -18.49
N GLU A 7 22.73 -34.04 -19.71
CA GLU A 7 22.34 -33.35 -20.94
C GLU A 7 20.81 -33.19 -21.04
N SER A 8 20.05 -34.24 -20.74
CA SER A 8 18.58 -34.18 -20.76
C SER A 8 17.99 -33.22 -19.72
N ARG A 9 18.62 -33.11 -18.53
CA ARG A 9 18.25 -32.10 -17.53
C ARG A 9 18.58 -30.68 -18.00
N SER A 10 19.75 -30.49 -18.60
CA SER A 10 20.18 -29.19 -19.12
C SER A 10 19.27 -28.70 -20.25
N ALA A 11 18.89 -29.58 -21.17
CA ALA A 11 17.93 -29.27 -22.23
C ALA A 11 16.55 -28.87 -21.69
N LYS A 12 16.05 -29.57 -20.65
CA LYS A 12 14.80 -29.21 -19.99
C LYS A 12 14.86 -27.83 -19.33
N HIS A 13 15.95 -27.52 -18.63
CA HIS A 13 16.15 -26.22 -18.00
C HIS A 13 16.18 -25.07 -19.01
N ILE A 14 16.73 -25.29 -20.20
CA ILE A 14 16.72 -24.29 -21.28
C ILE A 14 15.29 -24.01 -21.75
N VAL A 15 14.50 -25.05 -21.99
CA VAL A 15 13.10 -24.91 -22.40
C VAL A 15 12.26 -24.19 -21.32
N ASP A 16 12.46 -24.53 -20.06
CA ASP A 16 11.78 -23.88 -18.93
C ASP A 16 12.16 -22.38 -18.83
N LEU A 17 13.44 -22.04 -19.05
CA LEU A 17 13.91 -20.65 -19.09
C LEU A 17 13.25 -19.88 -20.24
N GLU A 18 13.24 -20.42 -21.45
CA GLU A 18 12.59 -19.78 -22.60
C GLU A 18 11.09 -19.55 -22.35
N GLN A 19 10.42 -20.50 -21.69
CA GLN A 19 9.01 -20.35 -21.35
C GLN A 19 8.78 -19.26 -20.31
N LEU A 20 9.64 -19.17 -19.29
CA LEU A 20 9.59 -18.12 -18.28
C LEU A 20 9.87 -16.74 -18.89
N GLU A 21 10.85 -16.63 -19.78
CA GLU A 21 11.16 -15.40 -20.50
C GLU A 21 9.97 -14.93 -21.36
N ARG A 22 9.36 -15.84 -22.14
CA ARG A 22 8.14 -15.53 -22.92
C ARG A 22 7.00 -15.05 -22.04
N SER A 23 6.79 -15.71 -20.91
CA SER A 23 5.73 -15.35 -19.96
C SER A 23 5.99 -13.98 -19.32
N ASN A 24 7.25 -13.68 -18.99
CA ASN A 24 7.66 -12.41 -18.42
C ASN A 24 7.42 -11.25 -19.40
N VAL A 25 7.83 -11.41 -20.66
CA VAL A 25 7.58 -10.43 -21.72
C VAL A 25 6.08 -10.17 -21.88
N SER A 26 5.28 -11.24 -21.97
CA SER A 26 3.82 -11.10 -22.10
C SER A 26 3.19 -10.35 -20.91
N LEU A 27 3.66 -10.62 -19.70
CA LEU A 27 3.15 -9.97 -18.49
C LEU A 27 3.50 -8.48 -18.46
N LEU A 28 4.73 -8.12 -18.89
CA LEU A 28 5.16 -6.73 -18.97
C LEU A 28 4.34 -5.93 -20.00
N GLU A 29 4.03 -6.53 -21.14
CA GLU A 29 3.17 -5.90 -22.16
C GLU A 29 1.74 -5.66 -21.64
N GLN A 30 1.16 -6.65 -20.95
CA GLN A 30 -0.16 -6.52 -20.33
C GLN A 30 -0.16 -5.42 -19.27
N PHE A 31 0.86 -5.38 -18.42
CA PHE A 31 1.01 -4.36 -17.38
C PHE A 31 1.08 -2.96 -18.00
N ARG A 32 1.91 -2.76 -19.01
CA ARG A 32 2.04 -1.48 -19.72
C ARG A 32 0.72 -1.03 -20.36
N THR A 33 0.01 -1.96 -21.01
CA THR A 33 -1.29 -1.67 -21.63
C THR A 33 -2.30 -1.18 -20.58
N LEU A 34 -2.32 -1.82 -19.41
CA LEU A 34 -3.19 -1.42 -18.30
C LEU A 34 -2.75 -0.09 -17.68
N GLU A 35 -1.45 0.17 -17.53
CA GLU A 35 -0.95 1.46 -17.05
C GLU A 35 -1.40 2.61 -17.96
N GLU A 36 -1.26 2.44 -19.28
CA GLU A 36 -1.68 3.42 -20.29
C GLU A 36 -3.21 3.62 -20.26
N LEU A 37 -4.00 2.53 -20.24
CA LEU A 37 -5.47 2.60 -20.19
C LEU A 37 -6.00 3.32 -18.95
N ASN A 38 -5.34 3.11 -17.80
CA ASN A 38 -5.76 3.68 -16.53
C ASN A 38 -5.07 5.02 -16.21
N ASN A 39 -4.25 5.55 -17.13
CA ASN A 39 -3.45 6.77 -16.93
C ASN A 39 -2.60 6.73 -15.64
N ILE A 40 -2.08 5.57 -15.29
CA ILE A 40 -1.25 5.38 -14.10
C ILE A 40 0.16 5.87 -14.43
N ASN A 41 0.52 7.03 -13.88
CA ASN A 41 1.83 7.67 -14.09
C ASN A 41 2.76 7.53 -12.86
N GLN A 42 2.37 6.73 -11.87
CA GLN A 42 3.10 6.57 -10.62
C GLN A 42 3.56 5.13 -10.48
N SER A 43 4.82 4.94 -10.07
CA SER A 43 5.31 3.59 -9.79
C SER A 43 4.60 2.99 -8.58
N PRO A 44 4.37 1.67 -8.54
CA PRO A 44 3.74 0.99 -7.40
C PRO A 44 4.45 1.31 -6.07
N ASP A 45 5.78 1.31 -6.05
CA ASP A 45 6.56 1.65 -4.87
C ASP A 45 6.30 3.05 -4.35
N ARG A 46 6.08 4.02 -5.25
CA ARG A 46 5.77 5.40 -4.87
C ARG A 46 4.38 5.46 -4.23
N VAL A 47 3.39 4.83 -4.86
CA VAL A 47 2.01 4.79 -4.34
C VAL A 47 1.97 4.17 -2.94
N ILE A 48 2.65 3.04 -2.75
CA ILE A 48 2.71 2.35 -1.45
C ILE A 48 3.37 3.25 -0.40
N LYS A 49 4.53 3.84 -0.70
CA LYS A 49 5.24 4.73 0.22
C LYS A 49 4.42 5.95 0.60
N GLU A 50 3.77 6.57 -0.38
CA GLU A 50 2.91 7.73 -0.16
C GLU A 50 1.73 7.37 0.75
N HIS A 51 1.06 6.25 0.48
CA HIS A 51 -0.05 5.80 1.31
C HIS A 51 0.37 5.48 2.76
N ILE A 52 1.51 4.80 2.95
CA ILE A 52 2.06 4.52 4.29
C ILE A 52 2.35 5.83 5.02
N SER A 53 2.97 6.80 4.33
CA SER A 53 3.30 8.10 4.91
C SER A 53 2.05 8.88 5.31
N LEU A 54 1.02 8.91 4.45
CA LEU A 54 -0.23 9.59 4.73
C LEU A 54 -0.96 8.96 5.91
N LEU A 55 -1.02 7.63 5.97
CA LEU A 55 -1.67 6.92 7.08
C LEU A 55 -0.94 7.16 8.41
N LYS A 56 0.39 7.16 8.39
CA LYS A 56 1.18 7.50 9.59
C LYS A 56 0.90 8.92 10.06
N LYS A 57 0.96 9.89 9.13
CA LYS A 57 0.70 11.30 9.44
C LYS A 57 -0.72 11.51 9.97
N TYR A 58 -1.70 10.82 9.38
CA TYR A 58 -3.08 10.83 9.85
C TYR A 58 -3.20 10.37 11.30
N ASN A 59 -2.63 9.20 11.61
CA ASN A 59 -2.66 8.65 12.97
C ASN A 59 -1.99 9.59 13.97
N GLU A 60 -0.81 10.11 13.65
CA GLU A 60 -0.08 11.05 14.52
C GLU A 60 -0.90 12.33 14.78
N LEU A 61 -1.54 12.88 13.76
CA LEU A 61 -2.36 14.08 13.90
C LEU A 61 -3.62 13.81 14.71
N ARG A 62 -4.32 12.69 14.44
CA ARG A 62 -5.52 12.29 15.18
C ARG A 62 -5.21 12.08 16.66
N ASP A 63 -4.14 11.35 16.97
CA ASP A 63 -3.76 11.03 18.35
C ASP A 63 -3.34 12.31 19.10
N THR A 64 -2.62 13.22 18.44
CA THR A 64 -2.28 14.54 19.01
C THR A 64 -3.53 15.38 19.26
N GLY A 65 -4.43 15.45 18.29
CA GLY A 65 -5.69 16.18 18.43
C GLY A 65 -6.56 15.66 19.56
N LEU A 66 -6.65 14.32 19.69
CA LEU A 66 -7.39 13.68 20.78
C LEU A 66 -6.77 13.96 22.15
N ALA A 67 -5.44 13.93 22.25
CA ALA A 67 -4.73 14.28 23.49
C ALA A 67 -5.00 15.73 23.90
N LEU A 68 -4.98 16.67 22.95
CA LEU A 68 -5.30 18.08 23.21
C LEU A 68 -6.77 18.26 23.64
N ALA A 69 -7.71 17.59 22.95
CA ALA A 69 -9.12 17.63 23.31
C ALA A 69 -9.38 17.05 24.71
N GLN A 70 -8.65 15.99 25.10
CA GLN A 70 -8.73 15.42 26.45
C GLN A 70 -8.25 16.41 27.51
N MET A 71 -7.13 17.12 27.27
CA MET A 71 -6.64 18.15 28.20
C MET A 71 -7.68 19.27 28.41
N ILE A 72 -8.36 19.70 27.34
CA ILE A 72 -9.44 20.70 27.43
C ILE A 72 -10.62 20.15 28.22
N ALA A 73 -11.00 18.89 27.98
CA ALA A 73 -12.10 18.23 28.69
C ALA A 73 -11.81 18.12 30.20
N ASP A 74 -10.58 17.75 30.55
CA ASP A 74 -10.11 17.65 31.94
C ASP A 74 -10.17 19.02 32.64
N GLU A 75 -9.67 20.08 31.99
CA GLU A 75 -9.71 21.46 32.52
C GLU A 75 -11.16 21.96 32.70
N LYS A 76 -12.06 21.62 31.78
CA LYS A 76 -13.48 21.98 31.85
C LYS A 76 -14.30 21.03 32.73
N ASN A 77 -13.69 19.96 33.25
CA ASN A 77 -14.35 18.88 33.99
C ASN A 77 -15.60 18.34 33.25
N CYS A 78 -15.47 18.11 31.94
CA CYS A 78 -16.52 17.57 31.08
C CYS A 78 -16.01 16.35 30.31
N LYS A 79 -16.90 15.68 29.58
CA LYS A 79 -16.50 14.57 28.71
C LYS A 79 -15.90 15.11 27.42
N ILE A 80 -14.91 14.40 26.89
CA ILE A 80 -14.27 14.75 25.61
C ILE A 80 -15.29 14.92 24.46
N LYS A 81 -16.38 14.14 24.45
CA LYS A 81 -17.47 14.27 23.48
C LYS A 81 -18.11 15.67 23.48
N GLU A 82 -18.25 16.28 24.65
CA GLU A 82 -18.84 17.62 24.79
C GLU A 82 -17.91 18.69 24.19
N VAL A 83 -16.58 18.50 24.31
CA VAL A 83 -15.60 19.36 23.63
C VAL A 83 -15.72 19.25 22.11
N PHE A 84 -15.84 18.02 21.58
CA PHE A 84 -16.04 17.81 20.14
C PHE A 84 -17.38 18.40 19.63
N GLU A 85 -18.46 18.26 20.40
CA GLU A 85 -19.76 18.87 20.10
C GLU A 85 -19.69 20.41 20.09
N GLU A 86 -19.00 21.02 21.05
CA GLU A 86 -18.76 22.48 21.10
C GLU A 86 -17.94 22.98 19.91
N MET A 87 -16.98 22.16 19.45
CA MET A 87 -16.19 22.44 18.23
C MET A 87 -16.95 22.14 16.93
N ASN A 88 -18.19 21.65 17.01
CA ASN A 88 -19.01 21.20 15.88
C ASN A 88 -18.27 20.15 15.01
N TYR A 89 -17.61 19.20 15.67
CA TYR A 89 -16.82 18.14 15.04
C TYR A 89 -17.31 16.75 15.46
N GLU A 90 -17.39 15.81 14.52
CA GLU A 90 -17.80 14.43 14.80
C GLU A 90 -16.57 13.55 15.09
N MET A 91 -16.62 12.74 16.16
CA MET A 91 -15.52 11.82 16.52
C MET A 91 -15.39 10.59 15.60
N SER A 92 -16.36 10.34 14.73
CA SER A 92 -16.31 9.20 13.81
C SER A 92 -15.59 9.57 12.53
N ASP A 93 -14.58 8.78 12.19
CA ASP A 93 -14.00 8.77 10.85
C ASP A 93 -15.07 8.22 9.90
N LYS A 94 -15.69 9.08 9.09
CA LYS A 94 -16.59 8.65 8.03
C LYS A 94 -15.75 7.97 6.95
N LEU A 95 -15.85 6.65 6.88
CA LEU A 95 -15.34 5.80 5.79
C LEU A 95 -16.14 6.04 4.50
#